data_AF-W9T354-F1
#
_entry.id   AF-W9T354-F1
#
_cell.length_a   1.000
_cell.length_b   1.000
_cell.length_c   1.000
_cell.angle_alpha   90.00
_cell.angle_beta   90.00
_cell.angle_gamma   90.00
#
_symmetry.space_group_name_H-M   'P 1'
#
loop_
_entity.id
_entity.type
_entity.pdbx_description
1 polymer ?
#
loop_
_entity_poly.entity_id
_entity_poly.type
_entity_poly.pdbx_seq_one_letter_code
_entity_poly.pdbx_strand_id
1 'polypeptide(L)'
;MRHDAANPLPLDVLVVDEASMVDLALMAKLVTALPPRARLILLGDKDQLAAVEAGAVFAELCEGRGFDAQAAAELQRLTGQAVPVQAPRSRLGDAVLLLTHSHRFAGDSGIGELARRINGGDARGCASLLREARDDLAWNAAPNPVALVERLEQGYAPYLQAARQGEPEGAFAAFNGFRALTAQREGAFGVGGLNEALEARLKRRLGVPGRERWYPGRAVMVRQNDYAWACSTAISACACRPGRACGCSSRATKAFAASPRRGCRAMTAPSP
;
A
#
# COMPACT_ATOMS: atom_id res chain seq x y z
N MET A 1 6.55 24.95 6.91
CA MET A 1 5.16 24.64 6.52
C MET A 1 4.55 25.93 5.99
N ARG A 2 3.74 25.89 4.92
CA ARG A 2 3.14 27.10 4.34
C ARG A 2 1.80 27.51 4.97
N HIS A 3 1.14 26.58 5.68
CA HIS A 3 -0.17 26.79 6.31
C HIS A 3 -0.10 26.45 7.79
N ASP A 4 -0.83 27.23 8.58
CA ASP A 4 -0.94 27.18 10.04
C ASP A 4 -2.19 27.96 10.50
N ALA A 5 -2.33 28.23 11.79
CA ALA A 5 -3.47 28.96 12.33
C ALA A 5 -3.58 30.42 11.82
N ALA A 6 -2.46 31.05 11.45
CA ALA A 6 -2.43 32.40 10.90
C ALA A 6 -2.62 32.41 9.37
N ASN A 7 -2.32 31.31 8.69
CA ASN A 7 -2.58 31.09 7.28
C ASN A 7 -3.31 29.77 7.02
N PRO A 8 -4.64 29.71 7.29
CA PRO A 8 -5.41 28.48 7.14
C PRO A 8 -5.46 27.95 5.71
N LEU A 9 -5.84 26.69 5.56
CA LEU A 9 -6.11 26.07 4.26
C LEU A 9 -7.33 26.73 3.61
N PRO A 10 -7.28 27.12 2.32
CA PRO A 10 -8.40 27.74 1.63
C PRO A 10 -9.43 26.68 1.15
N LEU A 11 -10.09 26.01 2.10
CA LEU A 11 -11.06 24.94 1.85
C LEU A 11 -12.21 24.93 2.86
N ASP A 12 -13.36 24.39 2.45
CA ASP A 12 -14.52 24.17 3.32
C ASP A 12 -14.63 22.72 3.80
N VAL A 13 -14.04 21.78 3.06
CA VAL A 13 -14.07 20.34 3.36
C VAL A 13 -12.70 19.75 3.04
N LEU A 14 -12.14 19.00 3.99
CA LEU A 14 -10.93 18.21 3.82
C LEU A 14 -11.26 16.74 4.03
N VAL A 15 -10.95 15.92 3.03
CA VAL A 15 -11.02 14.46 3.12
C VAL A 15 -9.59 13.92 3.16
N VAL A 16 -9.27 13.16 4.21
CA VAL A 16 -7.98 12.49 4.37
C VAL A 16 -8.21 11.00 4.24
N ASP A 17 -7.63 10.41 3.20
CA ASP A 17 -7.61 8.95 3.00
C ASP A 17 -6.37 8.34 3.67
N GLU A 18 -6.45 7.06 4.02
CA GLU A 18 -5.41 6.32 4.79
C GLU A 18 -4.98 7.03 6.09
N ALA A 19 -5.95 7.59 6.82
CA ALA A 19 -5.75 8.32 8.06
C ALA A 19 -5.11 7.47 9.19
N SER A 20 -5.16 6.14 9.08
CA SER A 20 -4.45 5.20 9.97
C SER A 20 -2.93 5.40 9.96
N MET A 21 -2.37 5.93 8.85
CA MET A 21 -0.94 6.21 8.69
C MET A 21 -0.53 7.60 9.22
N VAL A 22 -1.48 8.45 9.63
CA VAL A 22 -1.19 9.82 10.08
C VAL A 22 -0.77 9.79 11.55
N ASP A 23 0.45 10.23 11.82
CA ASP A 23 0.97 10.39 13.18
C ASP A 23 0.36 11.59 13.92
N LEU A 24 0.58 11.66 15.24
CA LEU A 24 0.05 12.72 16.09
C LEU A 24 0.55 14.12 15.70
N ALA A 25 1.82 14.26 15.30
CA ALA A 25 2.40 15.55 14.97
C ALA A 25 1.82 16.11 13.66
N LEU A 26 1.61 15.26 12.66
CA LEU A 26 1.00 15.60 11.39
C LEU A 26 -0.48 15.92 11.58
N MET A 27 -1.21 15.14 12.38
CA MET A 27 -2.61 15.41 12.71
C MET A 27 -2.76 16.77 13.42
N ALA A 28 -1.92 17.05 14.42
CA ALA A 28 -1.95 18.34 15.12
C ALA A 28 -1.71 19.53 14.18
N LYS A 29 -0.75 19.40 13.26
CA LYS A 29 -0.47 20.42 12.24
C LYS A 29 -1.63 20.58 11.26
N LEU A 30 -2.25 19.47 10.84
CA LEU A 30 -3.40 19.47 9.95
C LEU A 30 -4.59 20.20 10.58
N VAL A 31 -4.94 19.85 11.81
CA VAL A 31 -6.06 20.49 12.53
C VAL A 31 -5.79 21.96 12.79
N THR A 32 -4.56 22.34 13.13
CA THR A 32 -4.17 23.75 13.32
C THR A 32 -4.30 24.58 12.05
N ALA A 33 -4.10 23.96 10.87
CA ALA A 33 -4.21 24.62 9.59
C ALA A 33 -5.64 24.64 9.02
N LEU A 34 -6.62 24.00 9.68
CA LEU A 34 -8.00 23.99 9.20
C LEU A 34 -8.75 25.29 9.58
N PRO A 35 -9.53 25.87 8.65
CA PRO A 35 -10.46 26.94 9.00
C PRO A 35 -11.47 26.48 10.06
N PRO A 36 -11.94 27.38 10.98
CA PRO A 36 -12.89 27.02 12.03
C PRO A 36 -14.22 26.42 11.56
N ARG A 37 -14.61 26.68 10.30
CA ARG A 37 -15.85 26.18 9.69
C ARG A 37 -15.63 24.99 8.75
N ALA A 38 -14.38 24.55 8.58
CA ALA A 38 -14.07 23.46 7.67
C ALA A 38 -14.53 22.12 8.24
N ARG A 39 -15.05 21.24 7.38
CA ARG A 39 -15.39 19.87 7.73
C ARG A 39 -14.20 18.96 7.45
N LEU A 40 -13.80 18.16 8.44
CA LEU A 40 -12.76 17.14 8.30
C LEU A 40 -13.40 15.76 8.24
N ILE A 41 -13.10 15.00 7.20
CA ILE A 41 -13.51 13.60 7.03
C ILE A 41 -12.24 12.75 6.99
N LEU A 42 -12.12 11.82 7.93
CA LEU A 42 -11.00 10.88 8.01
C LEU A 42 -11.48 9.50 7.55
N LEU A 43 -10.81 8.93 6.56
CA LEU A 43 -11.04 7.59 6.06
C LEU A 43 -9.80 6.75 6.36
N GLY A 44 -9.99 5.55 6.90
CA GLY A 44 -8.89 4.67 7.24
C GLY A 44 -9.38 3.37 7.85
N ASP A 45 -8.44 2.43 8.02
CA ASP A 45 -8.70 1.15 8.67
C ASP A 45 -8.10 1.17 10.08
N LYS A 46 -8.93 0.91 11.08
CA LYS A 46 -8.52 0.88 12.49
C LYS A 46 -7.58 -0.29 12.82
N ASP A 47 -7.63 -1.36 12.03
CA ASP A 47 -6.88 -2.60 12.25
C ASP A 47 -5.60 -2.68 11.39
N GLN A 48 -5.34 -1.64 10.57
CA GLN A 48 -4.07 -1.53 9.86
C GLN A 48 -2.91 -1.26 10.84
N LEU A 49 -1.69 -1.56 10.39
CA LEU A 49 -0.48 -1.21 11.14
C LEU A 49 -0.47 0.31 11.38
N ALA A 50 -0.33 0.68 12.66
CA ALA A 50 -0.26 2.07 13.06
C ALA A 50 0.93 2.80 12.40
N ALA A 51 0.87 4.14 12.39
CA ALA A 51 1.97 4.98 11.97
C ALA A 51 3.31 4.53 12.59
N VAL A 52 4.40 4.68 11.83
CA VAL A 52 5.76 4.34 12.28
C VAL A 52 6.23 5.27 13.41
N GLU A 53 5.67 6.48 13.48
CA GLU A 53 5.93 7.47 14.52
C GLU A 53 4.91 7.36 15.67
N ALA A 54 5.20 8.02 16.81
CA ALA A 54 4.40 7.87 18.02
C ALA A 54 2.97 8.41 17.88
N GLY A 55 2.01 7.61 18.35
CA GLY A 55 0.60 7.97 18.50
C GLY A 55 -0.30 7.39 17.40
N ALA A 56 -1.18 6.46 17.78
CA ALA A 56 -2.17 5.85 16.88
C ALA A 56 -3.48 6.64 16.91
N VAL A 57 -3.43 7.93 16.54
CA VAL A 57 -4.54 8.88 16.72
C VAL A 57 -5.84 8.37 16.11
N PHE A 58 -5.78 7.82 14.90
CA PHE A 58 -6.98 7.32 14.20
C PHE A 58 -7.64 6.16 14.94
N ALA A 59 -6.85 5.21 15.46
CA ALA A 59 -7.38 4.07 16.22
C ALA A 59 -8.01 4.53 17.53
N GLU A 60 -7.37 5.44 18.27
CA GLU A 60 -7.90 6.00 19.52
C GLU A 60 -9.21 6.78 19.29
N LEU A 61 -9.31 7.56 18.21
CA LEU A 61 -10.56 8.19 17.81
C LEU A 61 -11.66 7.14 17.57
N CYS A 62 -11.32 6.02 16.92
CA CYS A 62 -12.26 4.93 16.64
C CYS A 62 -12.75 4.16 17.88
N GLU A 63 -11.96 4.14 18.96
CA GLU A 63 -12.35 3.52 20.24
C GLU A 63 -13.42 4.34 20.98
N GLY A 64 -13.47 5.64 20.72
CA GLY A 64 -14.43 6.57 21.31
C GLY A 64 -15.88 6.45 20.80
N ARG A 65 -16.10 5.64 19.77
CA ARG A 65 -17.37 5.57 19.00
C ARG A 65 -18.59 5.20 19.83
N GLY A 66 -19.74 5.72 19.40
CA GLY A 66 -21.05 5.36 19.92
C GLY A 66 -22.10 6.39 19.50
N PHE A 67 -23.32 5.94 19.25
CA PHE A 67 -24.46 6.84 19.00
C PHE A 67 -25.34 6.87 20.25
N ASP A 68 -25.51 8.06 20.83
CA ASP A 68 -26.54 8.22 21.86
C ASP A 68 -27.95 8.07 21.27
N ALA A 69 -28.97 8.16 22.12
CA ALA A 69 -30.35 7.95 21.70
C ALA A 69 -30.80 8.97 20.63
N GLN A 70 -30.30 10.20 20.68
CA GLN A 70 -30.66 11.26 19.73
C GLN A 70 -30.02 10.99 18.37
N ALA A 71 -28.70 10.75 18.35
CA ALA A 71 -27.95 10.47 17.13
C ALA A 71 -28.44 9.19 16.46
N ALA A 72 -28.72 8.13 17.22
CA ALA A 72 -29.26 6.88 16.69
C ALA A 72 -30.65 7.07 16.06
N ALA A 73 -31.55 7.83 16.72
CA ALA A 73 -32.87 8.13 16.18
C ALA A 73 -32.80 8.99 14.91
N GLU A 74 -31.89 9.95 14.86
CA GLU A 74 -31.66 10.76 13.65
C GLU A 74 -31.15 9.91 12.48
N LEU A 75 -30.13 9.07 12.72
CA LEU A 75 -29.62 8.16 11.71
C LEU A 75 -30.68 7.18 11.23
N GLN A 76 -31.50 6.62 12.12
CA GLN A 76 -32.62 5.75 11.74
C GLN A 76 -33.64 6.50 10.88
N ARG A 77 -33.96 7.75 11.20
CA ARG A 77 -34.86 8.58 10.38
C ARG A 77 -34.30 8.86 8.98
N LEU A 78 -32.99 9.09 8.88
CA LEU A 78 -32.32 9.41 7.61
C LEU A 78 -32.09 8.17 6.73
N THR A 79 -31.75 7.03 7.35
CA THR A 79 -31.35 5.81 6.64
C THR A 79 -32.48 4.78 6.50
N GLY A 80 -33.51 4.87 7.34
CA GLY A 80 -34.53 3.83 7.50
C GLY A 80 -34.03 2.56 8.21
N GLN A 81 -32.79 2.54 8.70
CA GLN A 81 -32.20 1.37 9.34
C GLN A 81 -32.16 1.52 10.87
N ALA A 82 -32.37 0.41 11.59
CA ALA A 82 -32.22 0.42 13.03
C ALA A 82 -30.75 0.63 13.42
N VAL A 83 -30.47 1.68 14.19
CA VAL A 83 -29.12 1.98 14.70
C VAL A 83 -29.09 1.69 16.20
N PRO A 84 -28.17 0.83 16.67
CA PRO A 84 -28.08 0.52 18.09
C PRO A 84 -27.64 1.74 18.90
N VAL A 85 -28.33 2.00 20.00
CA VAL A 85 -27.93 3.04 20.96
C VAL A 85 -26.74 2.54 21.76
N GLN A 86 -25.64 3.28 21.71
CA GLN A 86 -24.41 3.03 22.45
C GLN A 86 -23.82 4.36 22.88
N ALA A 87 -23.76 4.62 24.19
CA ALA A 87 -23.20 5.86 24.70
C ALA A 87 -21.74 6.05 24.21
N PRO A 88 -21.41 7.18 23.53
CA PRO A 88 -20.06 7.44 23.08
C PRO A 88 -19.11 7.63 24.26
N ARG A 89 -17.86 7.19 24.09
CA ARG A 89 -16.80 7.35 25.11
C ARG A 89 -15.99 8.63 24.90
N SER A 90 -16.18 9.31 23.78
CA SER A 90 -15.54 10.59 23.46
C SER A 90 -16.56 11.61 22.95
N ARG A 91 -16.18 12.88 22.95
CA ARG A 91 -17.00 13.97 22.37
C ARG A 91 -17.20 13.89 20.86
N LEU A 92 -16.42 13.04 20.20
CA LEU A 92 -16.50 12.80 18.76
C LEU A 92 -17.12 11.43 18.45
N GLY A 93 -17.58 10.69 19.46
CA GLY A 93 -17.98 9.30 19.28
C GLY A 93 -19.19 9.11 18.36
N ASP A 94 -20.08 10.12 18.30
CA ASP A 94 -21.22 10.20 17.39
C ASP A 94 -20.81 10.59 15.94
N ALA A 95 -19.59 11.07 15.76
CA ALA A 95 -18.98 11.35 14.45
C ALA A 95 -18.13 10.17 13.92
N VAL A 96 -18.06 9.06 14.65
CA VAL A 96 -17.30 7.87 14.24
C VAL A 96 -18.23 6.78 13.75
N LEU A 97 -18.08 6.41 12.48
CA LEU A 97 -18.81 5.31 11.86
C LEU A 97 -17.85 4.18 11.47
N LEU A 98 -18.17 2.94 11.88
CA LEU A 98 -17.43 1.74 11.49
C LEU A 98 -18.22 0.97 10.43
N LEU A 99 -17.64 0.81 9.24
CA LEU A 99 -18.20 -0.04 8.20
C LEU A 99 -17.75 -1.50 8.42
N THR A 100 -18.71 -2.41 8.58
CA THR A 100 -18.44 -3.82 8.92
C THR A 100 -18.56 -4.77 7.73
N HIS A 101 -19.14 -4.31 6.61
CA HIS A 101 -19.36 -5.13 5.43
C HIS A 101 -18.26 -4.87 4.38
N SER A 102 -17.60 -5.94 3.93
CA SER A 102 -16.64 -5.88 2.83
C SER A 102 -17.29 -6.34 1.54
N HIS A 103 -17.21 -5.50 0.50
CA HIS A 103 -17.68 -5.84 -0.85
C HIS A 103 -16.59 -6.47 -1.73
N ARG A 104 -15.32 -6.36 -1.32
CA ARG A 104 -14.17 -6.86 -2.10
C ARG A 104 -14.05 -8.38 -2.03
N PHE A 105 -14.44 -8.95 -0.91
CA PHE A 105 -14.32 -10.37 -0.63
C PHE A 105 -15.69 -11.02 -0.77
N ALA A 106 -15.77 -12.14 -1.50
CA ALA A 106 -16.93 -13.02 -1.38
C ALA A 106 -17.03 -13.47 0.09
N GLY A 107 -18.26 -13.66 0.60
CA GLY A 107 -18.51 -13.93 2.02
C GLY A 107 -17.78 -15.17 2.57
N ASP A 108 -17.32 -16.06 1.70
CA ASP A 108 -16.62 -17.32 1.95
C ASP A 108 -15.12 -17.31 1.57
N SER A 109 -14.56 -16.18 1.09
CA SER A 109 -13.14 -16.12 0.75
C SER A 109 -12.23 -16.45 1.95
N GLY A 110 -11.21 -17.27 1.72
CA GLY A 110 -10.24 -17.64 2.75
C GLY A 110 -9.50 -16.41 3.28
N ILE A 111 -9.12 -15.46 2.40
CA ILE A 111 -8.43 -14.22 2.81
C ILE A 111 -9.29 -13.39 3.77
N GLY A 112 -10.57 -13.19 3.45
CA GLY A 112 -11.47 -12.40 4.28
C GLY A 112 -11.75 -13.06 5.64
N GLU A 113 -11.84 -14.38 5.68
CA GLU A 113 -11.97 -15.13 6.93
C GLU A 113 -10.68 -15.08 7.76
N LEU A 114 -9.51 -15.25 7.14
CA LEU A 114 -8.21 -15.17 7.80
C LEU A 114 -8.00 -13.79 8.43
N ALA A 115 -8.29 -12.72 7.69
CA ALA A 115 -8.19 -11.35 8.20
C ALA A 115 -9.08 -11.12 9.44
N ARG A 116 -10.34 -11.58 9.41
CA ARG A 116 -11.25 -11.47 10.57
C ARG A 116 -10.73 -12.23 11.79
N ARG A 117 -10.19 -13.45 11.61
CA ARG A 117 -9.62 -14.25 12.71
C ARG A 117 -8.35 -13.60 13.27
N ILE A 118 -7.51 -13.00 12.43
CA ILE A 118 -6.33 -12.22 12.87
C ILE A 118 -6.77 -11.02 13.71
N ASN A 119 -7.72 -10.21 13.23
CA ASN A 119 -8.22 -9.04 13.95
C ASN A 119 -8.91 -9.42 15.26
N GLY A 120 -9.53 -10.61 15.33
CA GLY A 120 -10.12 -11.16 16.54
C GLY A 120 -9.12 -11.82 17.51
N GLY A 121 -7.83 -11.91 17.15
CA GLY A 121 -6.81 -12.57 17.96
C GLY A 121 -6.91 -14.10 18.01
N ASP A 122 -7.68 -14.72 17.11
CA ASP A 122 -7.89 -16.17 17.07
C ASP A 122 -6.74 -16.91 16.36
N ALA A 123 -5.61 -17.02 17.04
CA ALA A 123 -4.42 -17.68 16.50
C ALA A 123 -4.67 -19.17 16.14
N ARG A 124 -5.47 -19.88 16.94
CA ARG A 124 -5.77 -21.30 16.70
C ARG A 124 -6.64 -21.47 15.47
N GLY A 125 -7.68 -20.64 15.33
CA GLY A 125 -8.51 -20.63 14.14
C GLY A 125 -7.75 -20.21 12.90
N CYS A 126 -6.81 -19.25 12.99
CA CYS A 126 -5.93 -18.90 11.86
C CYS A 126 -5.12 -20.13 11.41
N ALA A 127 -4.46 -20.82 12.33
CA ALA A 127 -3.67 -22.00 12.02
C ALA A 127 -4.49 -23.18 11.49
N SER A 128 -5.77 -23.31 11.90
CA SER A 128 -6.70 -24.29 11.34
C SER A 128 -7.06 -23.94 9.90
N LEU A 129 -7.49 -22.69 9.66
CA LEU A 129 -7.89 -22.21 8.34
C LEU A 129 -6.76 -22.33 7.32
N LEU A 130 -5.52 -22.00 7.71
CA LEU A 130 -4.35 -22.13 6.85
C LEU A 130 -4.05 -23.58 6.44
N ARG A 131 -4.56 -24.58 7.16
CA ARG A 131 -4.43 -26.01 6.80
C ARG A 131 -5.58 -26.50 5.93
N GLU A 132 -6.66 -25.74 5.80
CA GLU A 132 -7.77 -26.04 4.91
C GLU A 132 -7.35 -25.71 3.46
N ALA A 133 -7.86 -26.49 2.50
CA ALA A 133 -7.68 -26.20 1.09
C ALA A 133 -8.69 -25.10 0.68
N ARG A 134 -8.19 -23.90 0.40
CA ARG A 134 -8.97 -22.78 -0.16
C ARG A 134 -8.32 -22.32 -1.46
N ASP A 135 -9.12 -21.89 -2.43
CA ASP A 135 -8.61 -21.48 -3.74
C ASP A 135 -7.74 -20.21 -3.67
N ASP A 136 -7.98 -19.37 -2.66
CA ASP A 136 -7.33 -18.08 -2.47
C ASP A 136 -6.26 -18.09 -1.36
N LEU A 137 -6.01 -19.23 -0.71
CA LEU A 137 -4.98 -19.38 0.33
C LEU A 137 -4.12 -20.62 0.10
N ALA A 138 -2.81 -20.42 0.23
CA ALA A 138 -1.85 -21.52 0.27
C ALA A 138 -0.86 -21.30 1.42
N TRP A 139 -0.84 -22.23 2.36
CA TRP A 139 0.09 -22.20 3.49
C TRP A 139 1.28 -23.12 3.25
N ASN A 140 2.49 -22.64 3.59
CA ASN A 140 3.68 -23.47 3.64
C ASN A 140 4.25 -23.45 5.05
N ALA A 141 4.03 -24.54 5.80
CA ALA A 141 4.47 -24.67 7.19
C ALA A 141 5.99 -24.84 7.33
N ALA A 142 6.69 -25.25 6.27
CA ALA A 142 8.13 -25.47 6.27
C ALA A 142 8.76 -24.69 5.10
N PRO A 143 8.81 -23.35 5.17
CA PRO A 143 9.36 -22.55 4.09
C PRO A 143 10.86 -22.79 3.94
N ASN A 144 11.29 -23.07 2.71
CA ASN A 144 12.69 -23.18 2.33
C ASN A 144 13.08 -21.93 1.52
N PRO A 145 14.15 -21.19 1.86
CA PRO A 145 14.57 -20.00 1.11
C PRO A 145 14.74 -20.23 -0.39
N VAL A 146 15.30 -21.38 -0.79
CA VAL A 146 15.53 -21.68 -2.22
C VAL A 146 14.20 -21.86 -2.96
N ALA A 147 13.30 -22.69 -2.41
CA ALA A 147 11.97 -22.91 -2.99
C ALA A 147 11.11 -21.65 -2.97
N LEU A 148 11.27 -20.78 -1.97
CA LEU A 148 10.60 -19.49 -1.91
C LEU A 148 11.05 -18.59 -3.06
N VAL A 149 12.36 -18.44 -3.29
CA VAL A 149 12.91 -17.64 -4.40
C VAL A 149 12.43 -18.17 -5.76
N GLU A 150 12.28 -19.49 -5.91
CA GLU A 150 11.69 -20.10 -7.11
C GLU A 150 10.25 -19.70 -7.33
N ARG A 151 9.44 -19.75 -6.27
CA ARG A 151 8.05 -19.32 -6.32
C ARG A 151 7.93 -17.82 -6.61
N LEU A 152 8.81 -17.00 -6.04
CA LEU A 152 8.87 -15.56 -6.34
C LEU A 152 9.21 -15.31 -7.81
N GLU A 153 10.19 -16.02 -8.36
CA GLU A 153 10.54 -15.93 -9.77
C GLU A 153 9.37 -16.30 -10.68
N GLN A 154 8.64 -17.38 -10.35
CA GLN A 154 7.45 -17.80 -11.08
C GLN A 154 6.34 -16.75 -11.02
N GLY A 155 6.08 -16.18 -9.83
CA GLY A 155 5.07 -15.12 -9.67
C GLY A 155 5.40 -13.85 -10.46
N TYR A 156 6.69 -13.48 -10.56
CA TYR A 156 7.14 -12.34 -11.37
C TYR A 156 7.36 -12.67 -12.86
N ALA A 157 7.15 -13.91 -13.31
CA ALA A 157 7.41 -14.30 -14.70
C ALA A 157 6.65 -13.44 -15.74
N PRO A 158 5.34 -13.13 -15.57
CA PRO A 158 4.62 -12.26 -16.51
C PRO A 158 5.22 -10.86 -16.59
N TYR A 159 5.62 -10.29 -15.44
CA TYR A 159 6.29 -8.99 -15.37
C TYR A 159 7.62 -9.01 -16.13
N LEU A 160 8.46 -10.02 -15.88
CA LEU A 160 9.77 -10.14 -16.52
C LEU A 160 9.65 -10.34 -18.04
N GLN A 161 8.62 -11.05 -18.50
CA GLN A 161 8.33 -11.21 -19.92
C GLN A 161 7.95 -9.88 -20.58
N ALA A 162 6.99 -9.15 -20.01
CA ALA A 162 6.56 -7.85 -20.52
C ALA A 162 7.72 -6.82 -20.50
N ALA A 163 8.55 -6.83 -19.46
CA ALA A 163 9.72 -5.96 -19.35
C ALA A 163 10.76 -6.24 -20.45
N ARG A 164 10.95 -7.52 -20.85
CA ARG A 164 11.85 -7.91 -21.95
C ARG A 164 11.30 -7.51 -23.31
N GLN A 165 10.00 -7.64 -23.51
CA GLN A 165 9.32 -7.20 -24.74
C GLN A 165 9.32 -5.68 -24.87
N GLY A 166 9.56 -4.95 -23.77
CA GLY A 166 9.60 -3.50 -23.73
C GLY A 166 8.20 -2.91 -23.82
N GLU A 167 7.23 -3.54 -23.17
CA GLU A 167 5.85 -3.08 -23.01
C GLU A 167 5.68 -2.50 -21.60
N PRO A 168 5.83 -1.18 -21.41
CA PRO A 168 5.81 -0.60 -20.07
C PRO A 168 4.47 -0.80 -19.37
N GLU A 169 3.36 -0.52 -20.04
CA GLU A 169 2.01 -0.65 -19.45
C GLU A 169 1.72 -2.10 -19.02
N GLY A 170 2.00 -3.07 -19.89
CA GLY A 170 1.88 -4.49 -19.58
C GLY A 170 2.80 -4.93 -18.43
N ALA A 171 4.03 -4.41 -18.39
CA ALA A 171 4.96 -4.68 -17.30
C ALA A 171 4.45 -4.13 -15.97
N PHE A 172 3.94 -2.90 -15.93
CA PHE A 172 3.39 -2.32 -14.70
C PHE A 172 2.13 -3.04 -14.22
N ALA A 173 1.22 -3.40 -15.14
CA ALA A 173 0.04 -4.19 -14.81
C ALA A 173 0.43 -5.56 -14.23
N ALA A 174 1.32 -6.30 -14.90
CA ALA A 174 1.82 -7.59 -14.44
C ALA A 174 2.58 -7.48 -13.11
N PHE A 175 3.35 -6.40 -12.93
CA PHE A 175 4.06 -6.14 -11.68
C PHE A 175 3.07 -5.92 -10.53
N ASN A 176 1.96 -5.21 -10.74
CA ASN A 176 0.92 -5.03 -9.71
C ASN A 176 0.13 -6.31 -9.40
N GLY A 177 0.12 -7.29 -10.29
CA GLY A 177 -0.55 -8.58 -10.08
C GLY A 177 0.14 -9.51 -9.07
N PHE A 178 1.41 -9.27 -8.74
CA PHE A 178 2.15 -10.11 -7.78
C PHE A 178 3.06 -9.26 -6.86
N ARG A 179 2.97 -9.53 -5.56
CA ARG A 179 3.75 -8.83 -4.53
C ARG A 179 4.29 -9.81 -3.51
N ALA A 180 5.55 -9.61 -3.14
CA ALA A 180 6.18 -10.29 -2.03
C ALA A 180 6.25 -9.35 -0.83
N LEU A 181 5.78 -9.80 0.32
CA LEU A 181 5.83 -9.06 1.58
C LEU A 181 6.61 -9.88 2.61
N THR A 182 7.42 -9.21 3.42
CA THR A 182 8.16 -9.83 4.52
C THR A 182 8.21 -8.89 5.71
N ALA A 183 8.15 -9.46 6.91
CA ALA A 183 8.23 -8.71 8.16
C ALA A 183 9.68 -8.32 8.51
N GLN A 184 10.68 -9.00 7.95
CA GLN A 184 12.09 -8.82 8.32
C GLN A 184 12.85 -8.01 7.26
N ARG A 185 13.78 -7.16 7.70
CA ARG A 185 14.67 -6.41 6.79
C ARG A 185 15.87 -7.25 6.34
N GLU A 186 16.43 -8.03 7.25
CA GLU A 186 17.66 -8.81 7.07
C GLU A 186 17.40 -10.32 7.15
N GLY A 187 18.40 -11.11 6.81
CA GLY A 187 18.32 -12.58 6.81
C GLY A 187 17.74 -13.18 5.52
N ALA A 188 17.71 -14.51 5.45
CA ALA A 188 17.32 -15.26 4.25
C ALA A 188 15.86 -15.04 3.82
N PHE A 189 14.99 -14.68 4.76
CA PHE A 189 13.58 -14.33 4.50
C PHE A 189 13.33 -12.82 4.55
N GLY A 190 14.35 -12.01 4.82
CA GLY A 190 14.24 -10.56 4.87
C GLY A 190 14.34 -9.92 3.49
N VAL A 191 13.98 -8.63 3.41
CA VAL A 191 14.00 -7.86 2.15
C VAL A 191 15.37 -7.94 1.46
N GLY A 192 16.47 -7.78 2.22
CA GLY A 192 17.83 -7.86 1.68
C GLY A 192 18.14 -9.21 1.03
N GLY A 193 18.00 -10.29 1.81
CA GLY A 193 18.32 -11.65 1.35
C GLY A 193 17.44 -12.12 0.19
N LEU A 194 16.13 -11.82 0.23
CA LEU A 194 15.22 -12.16 -0.86
C LEU A 194 15.56 -11.41 -2.16
N ASN A 195 15.86 -10.11 -2.07
CA ASN A 195 16.24 -9.31 -3.24
C ASN A 195 17.55 -9.81 -3.84
N GLU A 196 18.56 -10.08 -3.02
CA GLU A 196 19.86 -10.58 -3.49
C GLU A 196 19.74 -11.95 -4.17
N ALA A 197 19.02 -12.89 -3.54
CA ALA A 197 18.84 -14.23 -4.08
C ALA A 197 18.05 -14.23 -5.40
N LEU A 198 16.97 -13.44 -5.47
CA LEU A 198 16.17 -13.28 -6.67
C LEU A 198 16.98 -12.58 -7.78
N GLU A 199 17.68 -11.48 -7.47
CA GLU A 199 18.53 -10.74 -8.41
C GLU A 199 19.63 -11.65 -8.99
N ALA A 200 20.31 -12.43 -8.16
CA ALA A 200 21.35 -13.37 -8.62
C ALA A 200 20.79 -14.44 -9.58
N ARG A 201 19.57 -14.92 -9.35
CA ARG A 201 18.90 -15.89 -10.22
C ARG A 201 18.48 -15.26 -11.56
N LEU A 202 17.91 -14.07 -11.52
CA LEU A 202 17.52 -13.31 -12.72
C LEU A 202 18.72 -12.94 -13.60
N LYS A 203 19.81 -12.44 -12.99
CA LYS A 203 21.04 -12.11 -13.72
C LYS A 203 21.64 -13.31 -14.43
N ARG A 204 21.70 -14.47 -13.77
CA ARG A 204 22.16 -15.72 -14.39
C ARG A 204 21.32 -16.10 -15.61
N ARG A 205 19.99 -16.00 -15.54
CA ARG A 205 19.10 -16.29 -16.69
C ARG A 205 19.20 -15.26 -17.81
N LEU A 206 19.54 -14.02 -17.48
CA LEU A 206 19.73 -12.94 -18.46
C LEU A 206 21.15 -12.90 -19.04
N GLY A 207 22.08 -13.74 -18.56
CA GLY A 207 23.49 -13.67 -18.94
C GLY A 207 24.18 -12.37 -18.49
N VAL A 208 23.63 -11.68 -17.49
CA VAL A 208 24.17 -10.42 -16.98
C VAL A 208 25.22 -10.71 -15.90
N PRO A 209 26.42 -10.12 -15.96
CA PRO A 209 27.44 -10.29 -14.93
C PRO A 209 26.92 -9.91 -13.53
N GLY A 210 27.28 -10.69 -12.50
CA GLY A 210 26.81 -10.44 -11.12
C GLY A 210 27.10 -9.01 -10.62
N ARG A 211 28.24 -8.44 -11.01
CA ARG A 211 28.67 -7.07 -10.67
C ARG A 211 27.83 -5.96 -11.32
N GLU A 212 27.11 -6.27 -12.39
CA GLU A 212 26.34 -5.27 -13.13
C GLU A 212 25.14 -4.84 -12.29
N ARG A 213 25.01 -3.53 -12.06
CA ARG A 213 23.92 -3.00 -11.23
C ARG A 213 22.60 -2.93 -12.00
N TRP A 214 22.62 -2.67 -13.30
CA TRP A 214 21.40 -2.48 -14.07
C TRP A 214 21.16 -3.63 -15.03
N TYR A 215 19.93 -4.14 -15.02
CA TYR A 215 19.48 -5.18 -15.95
C TYR A 215 18.02 -4.92 -16.35
N PRO A 216 17.59 -5.34 -17.55
CA PRO A 216 16.20 -5.22 -17.99
C PRO A 216 15.23 -5.84 -16.99
N GLY A 217 14.20 -5.08 -16.59
CA GLY A 217 13.19 -5.53 -15.63
C GLY A 217 13.58 -5.38 -14.16
N ARG A 218 14.69 -4.71 -13.83
CA ARG A 218 15.01 -4.36 -12.43
C ARG A 218 13.93 -3.42 -11.86
N ALA A 219 13.18 -3.88 -10.88
CA ALA A 219 12.28 -3.02 -10.11
C ALA A 219 13.08 -2.14 -9.14
N VAL A 220 12.64 -0.90 -8.95
CA VAL A 220 13.28 0.08 -8.07
C VAL A 220 12.25 0.78 -7.20
N MET A 221 12.61 1.19 -6.00
CA MET A 221 11.73 1.97 -5.14
C MET A 221 12.29 3.38 -5.00
N VAL A 222 11.43 4.37 -5.21
CA VAL A 222 11.76 5.77 -4.91
C VAL A 222 11.66 5.93 -3.40
N ARG A 223 12.75 6.36 -2.76
CA ARG A 223 12.84 6.42 -1.28
C ARG A 223 12.41 7.75 -0.69
N GLN A 224 12.37 8.81 -1.50
CA GLN A 224 12.02 10.16 -1.10
C GLN A 224 11.21 10.80 -2.22
N ASN A 225 10.21 11.60 -1.85
CA ASN A 225 9.43 12.36 -2.82
C ASN A 225 10.35 13.26 -3.63
N ASP A 226 10.27 13.15 -4.95
CA ASP A 226 10.93 14.04 -5.89
C ASP A 226 9.87 14.90 -6.58
N TYR A 227 9.79 16.16 -6.16
CA TYR A 227 8.80 17.11 -6.65
C TYR A 227 9.12 17.63 -8.06
N ALA A 228 10.39 17.61 -8.48
CA ALA A 228 10.76 17.99 -9.84
C ALA A 228 10.21 16.98 -10.86
N TRP A 229 10.19 15.70 -10.45
CA TRP A 229 9.69 14.61 -11.27
C TRP A 229 8.32 14.11 -10.83
N ALA A 230 7.58 14.84 -9.97
CA ALA A 230 6.29 14.46 -9.41
C ALA A 230 6.20 12.94 -9.10
N CYS A 231 7.22 12.43 -8.40
CA CYS A 231 7.33 11.02 -8.04
C CYS A 231 7.29 10.92 -6.53
N SER A 232 6.27 10.25 -6.01
CA SER A 232 6.15 9.99 -4.58
C SER A 232 6.85 8.69 -4.21
N THR A 233 7.19 8.54 -2.93
CA THR A 233 7.75 7.30 -2.36
C THR A 233 6.86 6.11 -2.71
N ALA A 234 7.28 5.30 -3.68
CA ALA A 234 6.53 4.16 -4.19
C ALA A 234 7.46 3.18 -4.92
N ILE A 235 7.02 1.92 -5.03
CA ILE A 235 7.70 0.92 -5.85
C ILE A 235 7.39 1.21 -7.32
N SER A 236 8.43 1.39 -8.11
CA SER A 236 8.36 1.64 -9.55
C SER A 236 9.06 0.53 -10.33
N ALA A 237 8.48 0.10 -11.44
CA ALA A 237 9.13 -0.84 -12.35
C ALA A 237 9.96 -0.09 -13.40
N CYS A 238 11.18 -0.54 -13.67
CA CYS A 238 11.95 -0.05 -14.82
C CYS A 238 11.90 -1.07 -15.95
N ALA A 239 11.25 -0.71 -17.05
CA ALA A 239 11.37 -1.43 -18.32
C ALA A 239 12.47 -0.76 -19.16
N CYS A 240 13.63 -1.39 -19.26
CA CYS A 240 14.75 -0.92 -20.10
C CYS A 240 15.03 -1.93 -21.21
N ARG A 241 15.07 -1.48 -22.47
CA ARG A 241 15.64 -2.26 -23.58
C ARG A 241 17.16 -2.04 -23.66
N PRO A 242 17.97 -3.06 -23.96
CA PRO A 242 19.36 -2.85 -24.37
C PRO A 242 19.39 -2.04 -25.67
N GLY A 243 20.03 -0.86 -25.65
CA GLY A 243 20.33 -0.09 -26.88
C GLY A 243 19.24 0.81 -27.46
N ARG A 244 18.10 1.04 -26.78
CA ARG A 244 17.09 2.03 -27.22
C ARG A 244 16.58 2.90 -26.08
N ALA A 245 16.33 4.18 -26.38
CA ALA A 245 15.61 5.12 -25.53
C ALA A 245 14.14 4.67 -25.39
N CYS A 246 13.71 4.29 -24.19
CA CYS A 246 12.31 3.96 -23.85
C CYS A 246 11.49 5.24 -23.52
N GLY A 247 10.53 5.60 -24.39
CA GLY A 247 9.62 6.74 -24.19
C GLY A 247 8.50 6.48 -23.17
N CYS A 248 7.99 7.55 -22.57
CA CYS A 248 6.88 7.57 -21.61
C CYS A 248 5.52 7.71 -22.34
N SER A 249 4.54 6.87 -22.01
CA SER A 249 3.11 7.13 -22.26
C SER A 249 2.46 7.67 -20.97
N SER A 250 1.48 8.55 -21.13
CA SER A 250 1.03 9.51 -20.12
C SER A 250 0.05 8.95 -19.08
N ARG A 251 0.19 9.48 -17.85
CA ARG A 251 -0.66 9.34 -16.64
C ARG A 251 -0.51 7.99 -15.92
N ALA A 252 -0.01 8.06 -14.69
CA ALA A 252 0.21 6.98 -13.71
C ALA A 252 1.42 6.05 -13.88
N THR A 253 2.18 6.10 -14.99
CA THR A 253 3.26 5.12 -15.22
C THR A 253 4.56 5.78 -15.65
N LYS A 254 5.45 6.10 -14.70
CA LYS A 254 6.80 6.60 -15.02
C LYS A 254 7.77 5.43 -15.16
N ALA A 255 8.05 5.04 -16.39
CA ALA A 255 9.12 4.09 -16.70
C ALA A 255 10.47 4.82 -16.68
N PHE A 256 11.41 4.38 -15.85
CA PHE A 256 12.76 4.93 -15.85
C PHE A 256 13.68 4.14 -16.79
N ALA A 257 14.42 4.85 -17.65
CA ALA A 257 15.45 4.29 -18.50
C ALA A 257 16.82 4.37 -17.81
N ALA A 258 17.54 3.26 -17.72
CA ALA A 258 18.92 3.17 -17.25
C ALA A 258 19.86 3.02 -18.46
N SER A 259 20.84 3.92 -18.60
CA SER A 259 21.92 3.80 -19.59
C SER A 259 23.14 3.14 -18.92
N PRO A 260 23.87 2.22 -19.60
CA PRO A 260 25.07 1.58 -19.06
C PRO A 260 26.20 2.56 -18.69
N ARG A 261 26.16 3.81 -19.18
CA ARG A 261 27.22 4.82 -18.96
C ARG A 261 26.80 6.01 -18.11
N ARG A 262 25.50 6.22 -17.85
CA ARG A 262 24.97 7.35 -17.08
C ARG A 262 23.72 6.85 -16.37
N GLY A 263 23.66 6.97 -15.04
CA GLY A 263 22.52 6.51 -14.22
C GLY A 263 21.15 7.04 -14.70
N CYS A 264 20.08 6.51 -14.10
CA CYS A 264 18.67 6.78 -14.45
C CYS A 264 18.44 8.23 -14.94
N ARG A 265 18.04 8.38 -16.20
CA ARG A 265 17.54 9.66 -16.74
C ARG A 265 16.09 9.47 -17.14
N ALA A 266 15.21 10.34 -16.62
CA ALA A 266 13.89 10.53 -17.21
C ALA A 266 14.07 11.15 -18.60
N MET A 267 13.41 10.59 -19.62
CA MET A 267 13.46 11.13 -20.98
C MET A 267 12.23 11.99 -21.24
N THR A 268 12.46 13.26 -21.55
CA THR A 268 11.48 14.17 -22.12
C THR A 268 11.32 13.84 -23.60
N ALA A 269 10.08 13.82 -24.10
CA ALA A 269 9.82 13.82 -25.53
C ALA A 269 10.40 15.11 -26.14
N PRO A 270 11.01 15.08 -27.33
CA PRO A 270 11.29 16.31 -28.06
C PRO A 270 9.94 16.93 -28.45
N SER A 271 9.73 18.19 -28.06
CA SER A 271 8.61 18.99 -28.55
C SER A 271 8.63 19.04 -30.08
N PRO A 272 7.46 19.07 -30.75
CA PRO A 272 7.38 19.22 -32.20
C PRO A 272 8.02 20.52 -32.70
#